data_AF-A0A1I8CX44-F1
#
_entry.id   AF-A0A1I8CX44-F1
#
_cell.length_a   1.000
_cell.length_b   1.000
_cell.length_c   1.000
_cell.angle_alpha   90.00
_cell.angle_beta   90.00
_cell.angle_gamma   90.00
#
_symmetry.space_group_name_H-M   'P 1'
#
loop_
_entity.id
_entity.type
_entity.pdbx_description
1 polymer ?
#
loop_
_entity_poly.entity_id
_entity_poly.type
_entity_poly.pdbx_seq_one_letter_code
_entity_poly.pdbx_strand_id
1 'polypeptide(L)'
;MKVCGLISGGKDSIYNLMLAKEHGHEIVCLANLFPPPNGPQELDSYMYQCVGSEAVHFIGEAMNGMPLFRKQITGKPINTEMEYKNDNDEDEVEDLYLLMQIVLKNHPDVQAVSVGAIESEYQKKRVEHVCQRLGLKMLAYMWKKDQKKLLDDMIRDGVNAIIIKVAAAGLTTKFLGQSIKEARDSLHEVEKKFHINVCGEGGEYETFVVDCPLFTQRINITLSEAVLHTPPDDTVSILLLQELECGPKYAEANV
;
A
#
# COMPACT_ATOMS: atom_id res chain seq x y z
N MET A 1 -2.80 -17.17 13.77
CA MET A 1 -3.31 -15.96 14.45
C MET A 1 -4.35 -15.32 13.55
N LYS A 2 -5.32 -14.62 14.15
CA LYS A 2 -6.21 -13.73 13.39
C LYS A 2 -5.54 -12.39 13.18
N VAL A 3 -5.53 -11.92 11.94
CA VAL A 3 -4.73 -10.79 11.47
C VAL A 3 -5.63 -9.73 10.85
N CYS A 4 -5.39 -8.48 11.22
CA CYS A 4 -5.86 -7.32 10.48
C CYS A 4 -4.82 -6.91 9.43
N GLY A 5 -5.25 -6.71 8.19
CA GLY A 5 -4.38 -6.19 7.13
C GLY A 5 -4.36 -4.67 7.09
N LEU A 6 -3.24 -4.04 7.46
CA LEU A 6 -3.04 -2.61 7.24
C LEU A 6 -2.65 -2.40 5.78
N ILE A 7 -3.57 -1.86 4.98
CA ILE A 7 -3.44 -1.73 3.53
C ILE A 7 -3.43 -0.28 3.07
N SER A 8 -2.59 0.02 2.07
CA SER A 8 -2.64 1.27 1.30
C SER A 8 -3.30 1.09 -0.07
N GLY A 9 -3.46 -0.16 -0.52
CA GLY A 9 -3.82 -0.53 -1.88
C GLY A 9 -2.62 -0.83 -2.77
N GLY A 10 -1.41 -0.45 -2.36
CA GLY A 10 -0.17 -0.77 -3.06
C GLY A 10 0.32 -2.20 -2.90
N LYS A 11 1.21 -2.61 -3.82
CA LYS A 11 1.80 -3.94 -3.93
C LYS A 11 2.35 -4.48 -2.62
N ASP A 12 3.00 -3.64 -1.81
CA ASP A 12 3.73 -4.07 -0.62
C ASP A 12 2.77 -4.51 0.48
N SER A 13 1.73 -3.72 0.73
CA SER A 13 0.74 -4.02 1.75
C SER A 13 -0.06 -5.29 1.45
N ILE A 14 -0.38 -5.52 0.17
CA ILE A 14 -1.11 -6.71 -0.28
C ILE A 14 -0.20 -7.94 -0.34
N TYR A 15 1.04 -7.79 -0.79
CA TYR A 15 1.98 -8.90 -0.83
C TYR A 15 2.36 -9.38 0.57
N ASN A 16 2.54 -8.47 1.54
CA ASN A 16 2.75 -8.89 2.92
C ASN A 16 1.54 -9.63 3.52
N LEU A 17 0.32 -9.28 3.10
CA LEU A 17 -0.88 -10.05 3.44
C LEU A 17 -0.89 -11.44 2.82
N MET A 18 -0.43 -11.59 1.57
CA MET A 18 -0.24 -12.89 0.94
C MET A 18 0.74 -13.75 1.74
N LEU A 19 1.88 -13.18 2.12
CA LEU A 19 2.88 -13.85 2.96
C LEU A 19 2.28 -14.22 4.33
N ALA A 20 1.49 -13.35 4.96
CA ALA A 20 0.83 -13.66 6.22
C ALA A 20 -0.11 -14.88 6.09
N LYS A 21 -0.87 -14.98 4.99
CA LYS A 21 -1.72 -16.15 4.69
C LYS A 21 -0.89 -17.40 4.45
N GLU A 22 0.22 -17.30 3.72
CA GLU A 22 1.16 -18.42 3.48
C GLU A 22 1.74 -18.97 4.79
N HIS A 23 2.01 -18.10 5.77
CA HIS A 23 2.45 -18.48 7.11
C HIS A 23 1.32 -19.00 8.02
N GLY A 24 0.16 -19.36 7.44
CA GLY A 24 -0.95 -19.98 8.14
C GLY A 24 -1.74 -19.02 9.03
N HIS A 25 -1.71 -17.72 8.77
CA HIS A 25 -2.56 -16.76 9.45
C HIS A 25 -3.90 -16.57 8.75
N GLU A 26 -4.91 -16.24 9.55
CA GLU A 26 -6.27 -15.98 9.08
C GLU A 26 -6.46 -14.45 8.98
N ILE A 27 -6.71 -13.94 7.78
CA ILE A 27 -7.04 -12.53 7.57
C ILE A 27 -8.52 -12.36 7.86
N VAL A 28 -8.87 -11.54 8.85
CA VAL A 28 -10.26 -11.38 9.31
C VAL A 28 -10.86 -10.00 9.02
N CYS A 29 -10.02 -9.01 8.78
CA CYS A 29 -10.42 -7.68 8.34
C CYS A 29 -9.23 -6.93 7.74
N LEU A 30 -9.54 -5.82 7.08
CA LEU A 30 -8.61 -4.86 6.52
C LEU A 30 -8.76 -3.52 7.24
N ALA A 31 -7.71 -2.74 7.25
CA ALA A 31 -7.69 -1.39 7.80
C ALA A 31 -6.92 -0.45 6.87
N ASN A 32 -7.42 0.75 6.70
CA ASN A 32 -6.80 1.77 5.86
C ASN A 32 -6.96 3.16 6.47
N LEU A 33 -5.87 3.91 6.51
CA LEU A 33 -5.90 5.36 6.71
C LEU A 33 -5.96 6.05 5.35
N PHE A 34 -6.77 7.10 5.25
CA PHE A 34 -6.97 7.81 3.98
C PHE A 34 -6.97 9.33 4.17
N PRO A 35 -6.53 10.10 3.15
CA PRO A 35 -6.51 11.56 3.21
C PRO A 35 -7.92 12.16 3.28
N PRO A 36 -8.07 13.41 3.76
CA PRO A 36 -9.33 14.15 3.72
C PRO A 36 -9.90 14.25 2.29
N PRO A 37 -11.21 14.02 2.05
CA PRO A 37 -11.81 14.02 0.71
C PRO A 37 -11.68 15.32 -0.08
N ASN A 38 -11.56 16.45 0.62
CA ASN A 38 -11.40 17.79 0.02
C ASN A 38 -9.97 18.35 0.24
N GLY A 39 -9.02 17.48 0.60
CA GLY A 39 -7.62 17.84 0.79
C GLY A 39 -6.82 17.76 -0.52
N PRO A 40 -5.53 18.12 -0.49
CA PRO A 40 -4.64 17.83 -1.61
C PRO A 40 -4.60 16.31 -1.86
N GLN A 41 -4.43 15.90 -3.12
CA GLN A 41 -4.32 14.49 -3.51
C GLN A 41 -3.09 13.80 -2.89
N GLU A 42 -2.10 14.60 -2.47
CA GLU A 42 -0.94 14.19 -1.72
C GLU A 42 -0.89 15.00 -0.41
N LEU A 43 -0.93 14.29 0.72
CA LEU A 43 -0.61 14.89 2.00
C LEU A 43 0.90 14.86 2.20
N ASP A 44 1.41 15.82 2.96
CA ASP A 44 2.75 15.74 3.56
C ASP A 44 2.75 14.67 4.67
N SER A 45 2.53 13.40 4.33
CA SER A 45 2.61 12.25 5.24
C SER A 45 3.84 11.42 4.92
N TYR A 46 4.61 11.05 5.95
CA TYR A 46 5.74 10.12 5.79
C TYR A 46 5.32 8.66 5.96
N MET A 47 4.08 8.43 6.41
CA MET A 47 3.57 7.11 6.75
C MET A 47 2.69 6.50 5.67
N TYR A 48 1.85 7.30 5.01
CA TYR A 48 0.70 6.76 4.28
C TYR A 48 0.65 7.21 2.83
N GLN A 49 0.49 6.23 1.94
CA GLN A 49 0.15 6.46 0.54
C GLN A 49 -1.26 7.08 0.45
N CYS A 50 -1.34 8.22 -0.23
CA CYS A 50 -2.59 8.96 -0.45
C CYS A 50 -3.20 8.69 -1.83
N VAL A 51 -2.37 8.48 -2.85
CA VAL A 51 -2.82 8.27 -4.23
C VAL A 51 -3.45 6.89 -4.37
N GLY A 52 -4.63 6.83 -4.98
CA GLY A 52 -5.43 5.60 -5.13
C GLY A 52 -6.17 5.18 -3.86
N SER A 53 -6.11 5.98 -2.79
CA SER A 53 -6.82 5.69 -1.54
C SER A 53 -8.34 5.64 -1.75
N GLU A 54 -8.88 6.40 -2.70
CA GLU A 54 -10.28 6.37 -3.11
C GLU A 54 -10.71 4.96 -3.55
N ALA A 55 -9.82 4.20 -4.19
CA ALA A 55 -10.10 2.88 -4.74
C ALA A 55 -9.90 1.72 -3.75
N VAL A 56 -9.33 1.96 -2.56
CA VAL A 56 -9.01 0.90 -1.57
C VAL A 56 -10.25 0.12 -1.12
N HIS A 57 -11.44 0.71 -1.17
CA HIS A 57 -12.67 0.00 -0.82
C HIS A 57 -12.98 -1.19 -1.74
N PHE A 58 -12.58 -1.14 -3.02
CA PHE A 58 -12.71 -2.25 -3.96
C PHE A 58 -11.86 -3.47 -3.55
N ILE A 59 -10.80 -3.29 -2.75
CA ILE A 59 -9.97 -4.41 -2.28
C ILE A 59 -10.76 -5.27 -1.29
N GLY A 60 -11.57 -4.67 -0.41
CA GLY A 60 -12.44 -5.40 0.50
C GLY A 60 -13.48 -6.22 -0.28
N GLU A 61 -14.10 -5.62 -1.28
CA GLU A 61 -15.04 -6.28 -2.19
C GLU A 61 -14.38 -7.45 -2.95
N ALA A 62 -13.22 -7.18 -3.58
CA ALA A 62 -12.44 -8.16 -4.33
C ALA A 62 -11.97 -9.34 -3.45
N MET A 63 -11.79 -9.14 -2.15
CA MET A 63 -11.49 -10.18 -1.16
C MET A 63 -12.76 -10.82 -0.56
N ASN A 64 -13.78 -11.05 -1.40
CA ASN A 64 -15.05 -11.69 -1.01
C ASN A 64 -15.79 -10.93 0.11
N GLY A 65 -15.87 -9.61 0.00
CA GLY A 65 -16.55 -8.75 0.97
C GLY A 65 -15.85 -8.68 2.34
N MET A 66 -14.52 -8.77 2.34
CA MET A 66 -13.70 -8.65 3.56
C MET A 66 -13.99 -7.32 4.28
N PRO A 67 -14.30 -7.32 5.59
CA PRO A 67 -14.55 -6.09 6.33
C PRO A 67 -13.37 -5.12 6.23
N LEU A 68 -13.64 -3.89 5.83
CA LEU A 68 -12.64 -2.82 5.73
C LEU A 68 -12.99 -1.68 6.68
N PHE A 69 -12.11 -1.43 7.64
CA PHE A 69 -12.20 -0.29 8.54
C PHE A 69 -11.36 0.86 7.99
N ARG A 70 -11.98 2.03 7.81
CA ARG A 70 -11.29 3.21 7.31
C ARG A 70 -11.37 4.33 8.31
N LYS A 71 -10.26 5.07 8.47
CA LYS A 71 -10.24 6.31 9.23
C LYS A 71 -9.51 7.40 8.44
N GLN A 72 -10.08 8.59 8.46
CA GLN A 72 -9.45 9.74 7.86
C GLN A 72 -8.21 10.15 8.68
N ILE A 73 -7.13 10.50 7.98
CA ILE A 73 -5.95 11.12 8.56
C ILE A 73 -6.31 12.56 8.94
N THR A 74 -6.12 12.88 10.21
CA THR A 74 -6.35 14.20 10.81
C THR A 74 -5.11 14.76 11.49
N GLY A 75 -4.22 13.87 11.95
CA GLY A 75 -2.92 14.23 12.50
C GLY A 75 -1.93 14.63 11.42
N LYS A 76 -0.82 15.20 11.87
CA LYS A 76 0.31 15.65 11.04
C LYS A 76 1.58 14.88 11.43
N PRO A 77 2.63 14.84 10.59
CA PRO A 77 3.91 14.29 11.01
C PRO A 77 4.61 15.26 11.99
N ILE A 78 4.23 15.23 13.27
CA ILE A 78 4.74 16.15 14.29
C ILE A 78 6.02 15.56 14.88
N ASN A 79 5.93 14.32 15.37
CA ASN A 79 7.10 13.60 15.84
C ASN A 79 7.77 12.96 14.63
N THR A 80 8.88 13.56 14.19
CA THR A 80 9.70 13.05 13.09
C THR A 80 10.99 12.38 13.55
N GLU A 81 11.17 12.19 14.87
CA GLU A 81 12.32 11.46 15.42
C GLU A 81 12.29 9.99 15.00
N MET A 82 13.46 9.34 15.04
CA MET A 82 13.58 7.91 14.71
C MET A 82 12.86 7.02 15.72
N GLU A 83 12.88 7.38 17.00
CA GLU A 83 12.10 6.72 18.04
C GLU A 83 10.81 7.49 18.23
N TYR A 84 9.68 6.82 18.04
CA TYR A 84 8.39 7.46 18.24
C TYR A 84 8.09 7.58 19.73
N LYS A 85 7.62 8.76 20.15
CA LYS A 85 7.09 9.02 21.48
C LYS A 85 5.66 9.52 21.32
N ASN A 86 4.73 8.95 22.07
CA ASN A 86 3.39 9.49 22.19
C ASN A 86 3.44 10.69 23.17
N ASP A 87 3.72 11.86 22.62
CA ASP A 87 3.72 13.14 23.33
C ASP A 87 2.76 14.16 22.71
N ASN A 88 2.16 13.84 21.56
CA ASN A 88 1.21 14.71 20.87
C ASN A 88 0.07 13.90 20.21
N ASP A 89 -1.15 14.16 20.65
CA ASP A 89 -2.37 13.52 20.12
C ASP A 89 -2.74 13.99 18.70
N GLU A 90 -2.12 15.08 18.21
CA GLU A 90 -2.28 15.58 16.84
C GLU A 90 -1.32 14.92 15.84
N ASP A 91 -0.55 13.90 16.25
CA ASP A 91 0.36 13.18 15.36
C ASP A 91 -0.36 12.11 14.52
N GLU A 92 0.06 11.94 13.27
CA GLU A 92 -0.52 10.98 12.31
C GLU A 92 -0.44 9.50 12.76
N VAL A 93 0.43 9.18 13.72
CA VAL A 93 0.51 7.85 14.33
C VAL A 93 -0.66 7.57 15.27
N GLU A 94 -1.23 8.60 15.90
CA GLU A 94 -2.39 8.44 16.77
C GLU A 94 -3.67 8.15 15.97
N ASP A 95 -3.74 8.58 14.71
CA ASP A 95 -4.80 8.15 13.82
C ASP A 95 -4.79 6.64 13.58
N LEU A 96 -3.60 6.05 13.45
CA LEU A 96 -3.44 4.59 13.33
C LEU A 96 -3.83 3.90 14.62
N TYR A 97 -3.42 4.42 15.78
CA TYR A 97 -3.82 3.89 17.07
C TYR A 97 -5.35 3.84 17.21
N LEU A 98 -6.03 4.95 16.91
CA LEU A 98 -7.49 5.05 16.95
C LEU A 98 -8.17 4.09 15.96
N LEU A 99 -7.62 3.95 14.74
CA LEU A 99 -8.12 2.99 13.76
C LEU A 99 -8.00 1.55 14.28
N MET A 100 -6.87 1.19 14.90
CA MET A 100 -6.67 -0.14 15.48
C MET A 100 -7.57 -0.38 16.70
N GLN A 101 -7.93 0.64 17.47
CA GLN A 101 -8.95 0.52 18.51
C GLN A 101 -10.34 0.22 17.91
N ILE A 102 -10.71 0.83 16.79
CA ILE A 102 -11.96 0.51 16.07
C ILE A 102 -11.94 -0.94 15.59
N VAL A 103 -10.82 -1.40 15.04
CA VAL A 103 -10.64 -2.81 14.63
C VAL A 103 -10.82 -3.74 15.83
N LEU A 104 -10.12 -3.51 16.94
CA LEU A 104 -10.21 -4.37 18.14
C LEU A 104 -11.59 -4.37 18.78
N LYS A 105 -12.33 -3.26 18.70
CA LYS A 105 -13.71 -3.20 19.19
C LYS A 105 -14.64 -4.13 18.39
N ASN A 106 -14.42 -4.25 17.08
CA ASN A 106 -15.26 -5.07 16.19
C ASN A 106 -14.72 -6.51 16.03
N HIS A 107 -13.41 -6.69 16.16
CA HIS A 107 -12.69 -7.96 16.07
C HIS A 107 -11.74 -8.12 17.26
N PRO A 108 -12.27 -8.37 18.48
CA PRO A 108 -11.47 -8.45 19.71
C PRO A 108 -10.51 -9.65 19.75
N ASP A 109 -10.64 -10.57 18.81
CA ASP A 109 -9.81 -11.76 18.63
C ASP A 109 -8.63 -11.54 17.67
N VAL A 110 -8.48 -10.35 17.07
CA VAL A 110 -7.29 -9.98 16.31
C VAL A 110 -6.07 -9.96 17.23
N GLN A 111 -5.01 -10.63 16.80
CA GLN A 111 -3.76 -10.78 17.57
C GLN A 111 -2.57 -10.09 16.90
N ALA A 112 -2.72 -9.72 15.63
CA ALA A 112 -1.63 -9.24 14.81
C ALA A 112 -2.08 -8.29 13.69
N VAL A 113 -1.17 -7.43 13.25
CA VAL A 113 -1.34 -6.50 12.13
C VAL A 113 -0.31 -6.83 11.05
N SER A 114 -0.77 -7.09 9.82
CA SER A 114 0.08 -7.25 8.64
C SER A 114 0.42 -5.88 8.07
N VAL A 115 1.71 -5.61 7.83
CA VAL A 115 2.23 -4.30 7.40
C VAL A 115 3.20 -4.47 6.23
N GLY A 116 3.00 -3.67 5.17
CA GLY A 116 3.82 -3.68 3.95
C GLY A 116 5.17 -2.97 4.04
N ALA A 117 5.84 -2.93 5.19
CA ALA A 117 7.12 -2.23 5.33
C ALA A 117 8.30 -3.08 4.83
N ILE A 118 9.17 -2.50 3.99
CA ILE A 118 10.36 -3.18 3.44
C ILE A 118 11.63 -2.68 4.16
N GLU A 119 11.90 -1.37 4.12
CA GLU A 119 13.17 -0.82 4.63
C GLU A 119 13.00 0.42 5.54
N SER A 120 11.93 1.20 5.40
CA SER A 120 11.68 2.37 6.26
C SER A 120 11.57 2.03 7.75
N GLU A 121 12.65 2.28 8.48
CA GLU A 121 12.70 2.19 9.96
C GLU A 121 11.70 3.17 10.60
N TYR A 122 11.49 4.34 9.97
CA TYR A 122 10.52 5.35 10.43
C TYR A 122 9.10 4.77 10.48
N GLN A 123 8.66 4.14 9.40
CA GLN A 123 7.33 3.55 9.30
C GLN A 123 7.21 2.34 10.22
N LYS A 124 8.20 1.46 10.19
CA LYS A 124 8.22 0.25 11.02
C LYS A 124 8.06 0.59 12.51
N LYS A 125 8.89 1.49 13.05
CA LYS A 125 8.86 1.82 14.49
C LYS A 125 7.55 2.43 14.95
N ARG A 126 6.91 3.25 14.10
CA ARG A 126 5.60 3.84 14.41
C ARG A 126 4.50 2.80 14.48
N VAL A 127 4.48 1.85 13.54
CA VAL A 127 3.51 0.76 13.58
C VAL A 127 3.81 -0.21 14.73
N GLU A 128 5.09 -0.52 15.00
CA GLU A 128 5.50 -1.33 16.16
C GLU A 128 5.04 -0.69 17.46
N HIS A 129 5.19 0.62 17.61
CA HIS A 129 4.77 1.35 18.79
C HIS A 129 3.25 1.27 19.01
N VAL A 130 2.44 1.45 17.96
CA VAL A 130 0.99 1.26 18.04
C VAL A 130 0.63 -0.17 18.41
N CYS A 131 1.26 -1.16 17.77
CA CYS A 131 1.02 -2.57 18.06
C CYS A 131 1.36 -2.91 19.52
N GLN A 132 2.48 -2.42 20.03
CA GLN A 132 2.91 -2.62 21.41
C GLN A 132 1.88 -2.07 22.42
N ARG A 133 1.39 -0.84 22.20
CA ARG A 133 0.37 -0.21 23.06
C ARG A 133 -0.94 -0.99 23.11
N LEU A 134 -1.28 -1.67 22.02
CA LEU A 134 -2.52 -2.43 21.88
C LEU A 134 -2.36 -3.94 22.14
N GLY A 135 -1.16 -4.40 22.50
CA GLY A 135 -0.88 -5.83 22.72
C GLY A 135 -0.95 -6.68 21.45
N LEU A 136 -0.77 -6.07 20.28
CA LEU A 136 -0.78 -6.71 18.97
C LEU A 136 0.64 -7.08 18.53
N LYS A 137 0.78 -8.15 17.74
CA LYS A 137 2.03 -8.46 17.03
C LYS A 137 2.06 -7.81 15.66
N MET A 138 3.16 -7.16 15.30
CA MET A 138 3.37 -6.69 13.94
C MET A 138 3.94 -7.82 13.08
N LEU A 139 3.39 -8.00 11.87
CA LEU A 139 3.87 -8.96 10.87
C LEU A 139 4.39 -8.19 9.66
N ALA A 140 5.72 -8.10 9.54
CA ALA A 140 6.43 -7.45 8.43
C ALA A 140 7.40 -8.46 7.78
N TYR A 141 6.86 -9.36 6.96
CA TYR A 141 7.61 -10.48 6.36
C TYR A 141 8.57 -10.06 5.26
N MET A 142 8.43 -8.83 4.75
CA MET A 142 9.32 -8.28 3.71
C MET A 142 10.48 -7.47 4.29
N TRP A 143 10.52 -7.29 5.61
CA TRP A 143 11.49 -6.44 6.26
C TRP A 143 12.94 -6.85 5.94
N LYS A 144 13.72 -5.90 5.40
CA LYS A 144 15.13 -6.08 5.00
C LYS A 144 15.35 -7.20 3.97
N LYS A 145 14.34 -7.56 3.18
CA LYS A 145 14.52 -8.44 2.01
C LYS A 145 15.22 -7.69 0.87
N ASP A 146 15.90 -8.44 0.02
CA ASP A 146 16.47 -7.92 -1.23
C ASP A 146 15.34 -7.43 -2.15
N GLN A 147 15.38 -6.16 -2.52
CA GLN A 147 14.25 -5.49 -3.18
C GLN A 147 14.14 -5.85 -4.67
N LYS A 148 15.26 -6.15 -5.33
CA LYS A 148 15.26 -6.64 -6.72
C LYS A 148 14.58 -7.99 -6.80
N LYS A 149 14.96 -8.90 -5.91
CA LYS A 149 14.32 -10.19 -5.77
C LYS A 149 12.86 -10.06 -5.32
N LEU A 150 12.55 -9.11 -4.43
CA LEU A 150 11.20 -8.93 -3.91
C LEU A 150 10.20 -8.52 -5.00
N LEU A 151 10.59 -7.63 -5.93
CA LEU A 151 9.74 -7.27 -7.08
C LEU A 151 9.47 -8.50 -7.96
N ASP A 152 10.49 -9.30 -8.24
CA ASP A 152 10.35 -10.54 -9.02
C ASP A 152 9.49 -11.58 -8.28
N ASP A 153 9.64 -11.70 -6.97
CA ASP A 153 8.85 -12.56 -6.10
C ASP A 153 7.36 -12.15 -6.16
N MET A 154 7.04 -10.86 -6.03
CA MET A 154 5.67 -10.33 -6.16
C MET A 154 5.04 -10.69 -7.50
N ILE A 155 5.76 -10.48 -8.61
CA ILE A 155 5.28 -10.78 -9.96
C ILE A 155 5.04 -12.29 -10.12
N ARG A 156 5.99 -13.11 -9.70
CA ARG A 156 5.90 -14.58 -9.77
C ARG A 156 4.71 -15.09 -8.96
N ASP A 157 4.50 -14.54 -7.77
CA ASP A 157 3.46 -14.99 -6.84
C ASP A 157 2.08 -14.43 -7.22
N GLY A 158 1.98 -13.73 -8.36
CA GLY A 158 0.71 -13.33 -8.97
C GLY A 158 0.17 -11.97 -8.54
N VAL A 159 1.01 -11.09 -7.97
CA VAL A 159 0.61 -9.70 -7.70
C VAL A 159 0.52 -8.93 -9.02
N ASN A 160 -0.70 -8.59 -9.43
CA ASN A 160 -0.94 -7.68 -10.53
C ASN A 160 -1.25 -6.28 -9.97
N ALA A 161 -0.21 -5.45 -9.90
CA ALA A 161 -0.32 -4.06 -9.46
C ALA A 161 0.05 -3.12 -10.61
N ILE A 162 -0.71 -2.05 -10.79
CA ILE A 162 -0.40 -0.99 -11.76
C ILE A 162 0.32 0.17 -11.08
N ILE A 163 1.20 0.86 -11.79
CA ILE A 163 1.85 2.08 -11.31
C ILE A 163 0.86 3.25 -11.44
N ILE A 164 0.59 3.93 -10.32
CA ILE A 164 -0.38 5.04 -10.23
C ILE A 164 0.26 6.37 -9.85
N LYS A 165 1.55 6.37 -9.52
CA LYS A 165 2.34 7.58 -9.27
C LYS A 165 3.77 7.32 -9.66
N VAL A 166 4.44 8.35 -10.16
CA VAL A 166 5.90 8.44 -10.29
C VAL A 166 6.35 9.77 -9.69
N ALA A 167 7.50 9.78 -9.03
CA ALA A 167 8.07 10.95 -8.36
C ALA A 167 9.61 10.90 -8.28
N ALA A 168 10.28 10.32 -9.29
CA ALA A 168 11.75 10.20 -9.29
C ALA A 168 12.36 10.35 -10.69
N ALA A 169 13.65 10.68 -10.71
CA ALA A 169 14.40 10.86 -11.95
C ALA A 169 14.37 9.60 -12.82
N GLY A 170 14.01 9.76 -14.09
CA GLY A 170 13.92 8.67 -15.06
C GLY A 170 12.60 7.88 -15.04
N LEU A 171 11.76 8.07 -14.02
CA LEU A 171 10.37 7.62 -14.02
C LEU A 171 9.51 8.72 -14.65
N THR A 172 8.90 8.43 -15.79
CA THR A 172 8.03 9.38 -16.51
C THR A 172 6.59 8.87 -16.59
N THR A 173 5.68 9.69 -17.10
CA THR A 173 4.28 9.31 -17.39
C THR A 173 4.11 7.99 -18.15
N LYS A 174 5.11 7.56 -18.92
CA LYS A 174 5.07 6.27 -19.63
C LYS A 174 4.82 5.08 -18.70
N PHE A 175 5.23 5.16 -17.43
CA PHE A 175 5.06 4.08 -16.47
C PHE A 175 3.63 4.02 -15.92
N LEU A 176 2.88 5.12 -15.91
CA LEU A 176 1.54 5.16 -15.36
C LEU A 176 0.62 4.17 -16.10
N GLY A 177 -0.12 3.39 -15.32
CA GLY A 177 -1.03 2.36 -15.82
C GLY A 177 -0.35 1.04 -16.23
N GLN A 178 0.98 0.99 -16.37
CA GLN A 178 1.68 -0.27 -16.58
C GLN A 178 1.61 -1.13 -15.32
N SER A 179 1.42 -2.44 -15.49
CA SER A 179 1.62 -3.39 -14.41
C SER A 179 3.09 -3.45 -14.00
N ILE A 180 3.37 -3.82 -12.75
CA ILE A 180 4.74 -4.04 -12.27
C ILE A 180 5.47 -5.11 -13.10
N LYS A 181 4.74 -6.04 -13.71
CA LYS A 181 5.28 -7.04 -14.64
C LYS A 181 5.73 -6.41 -15.96
N GLU A 182 4.92 -5.55 -16.55
CA GLU A 182 5.26 -4.83 -17.79
C GLU A 182 6.40 -3.83 -17.57
N ALA A 183 6.38 -3.12 -16.44
CA ALA A 183 7.37 -2.12 -16.10
C ALA A 183 8.71 -2.68 -15.62
N ARG A 184 8.78 -3.97 -15.26
CA ARG A 184 9.89 -4.60 -14.53
C ARG A 184 11.27 -4.32 -15.13
N ASP A 185 11.46 -4.59 -16.42
CA ASP A 185 12.76 -4.40 -17.07
C ASP A 185 13.12 -2.91 -17.19
N SER A 186 12.13 -2.04 -17.48
CA SER A 186 12.32 -0.59 -17.51
C SER A 186 12.68 -0.02 -16.13
N LEU A 187 12.10 -0.54 -15.05
CA LEU A 187 12.45 -0.13 -13.68
C LEU A 187 13.91 -0.49 -13.35
N HIS A 188 14.38 -1.68 -13.77
CA HIS A 188 15.79 -2.04 -13.60
C HIS A 188 16.75 -1.17 -14.43
N GLU A 189 16.35 -0.72 -15.61
CA GLU A 189 17.15 0.23 -16.40
C GLU A 189 17.23 1.61 -15.73
N VAL A 190 16.11 2.10 -15.20
CA VAL A 190 16.07 3.36 -14.45
C VAL A 190 16.88 3.26 -13.16
N GLU A 191 16.79 2.15 -12.42
CA GLU A 191 17.61 1.88 -11.23
C GLU A 191 19.12 1.95 -11.54
N LYS A 192 19.57 1.30 -12.62
CA LYS A 192 21.00 1.34 -13.01
C LYS A 192 21.48 2.74 -13.36
N LYS A 193 20.61 3.59 -13.90
CA LYS A 193 20.97 4.93 -14.42
C LYS A 193 20.81 6.03 -13.38
N PHE A 194 19.78 5.97 -12.57
CA PHE A 194 19.37 7.02 -11.64
C PHE A 194 19.41 6.58 -10.17
N HIS A 195 19.78 5.32 -9.90
CA HIS A 195 19.87 4.76 -8.55
C HIS A 195 18.57 4.81 -7.76
N ILE A 196 17.44 4.76 -8.46
CA ILE A 196 16.13 4.60 -7.83
C ILE A 196 16.03 3.25 -7.14
N ASN A 197 15.18 3.16 -6.14
CA ASN A 197 14.73 1.92 -5.56
C ASN A 197 13.77 1.17 -6.49
N VAL A 198 14.11 -0.07 -6.86
CA VAL A 198 13.30 -0.87 -7.78
C VAL A 198 11.90 -1.21 -7.23
N CYS A 199 11.73 -1.24 -5.91
CA CYS A 199 10.45 -1.41 -5.23
C CYS A 199 9.73 -0.08 -4.97
N GLY A 200 10.30 1.07 -5.36
CA GLY A 200 9.69 2.37 -5.14
C GLY A 200 9.70 2.83 -3.67
N GLU A 201 10.57 2.24 -2.85
CA GLU A 201 10.79 2.68 -1.46
C GLU A 201 11.14 4.18 -1.44
N GLY A 202 10.61 4.92 -0.46
CA GLY A 202 10.79 6.37 -0.38
C GLY A 202 9.82 7.18 -1.26
N GLY A 203 8.86 6.53 -1.92
CA GLY A 203 7.78 7.19 -2.67
C GLY A 203 8.12 7.49 -4.13
N GLU A 204 9.16 6.88 -4.69
CA GLU A 204 9.59 7.08 -6.07
C GLU A 204 8.53 6.67 -7.09
N TYR A 205 7.75 5.62 -6.77
CA TYR A 205 6.50 5.30 -7.44
C TYR A 205 5.54 4.63 -6.47
N GLU A 206 4.24 4.79 -6.70
CA GLU A 206 3.20 4.10 -5.95
C GLU A 206 2.38 3.21 -6.88
N THR A 207 1.77 2.19 -6.31
CA THR A 207 1.01 1.20 -7.07
C THR A 207 -0.38 1.01 -6.52
N PHE A 208 -1.26 0.41 -7.32
CA PHE A 208 -2.55 -0.11 -6.90
C PHE A 208 -2.73 -1.54 -7.39
N VAL A 209 -3.04 -2.47 -6.49
CA VAL A 209 -3.24 -3.89 -6.82
C VAL A 209 -4.62 -4.08 -7.42
N VAL A 210 -4.66 -4.50 -8.69
CA VAL A 210 -5.91 -4.77 -9.43
C VAL A 210 -6.29 -6.25 -9.40
N ASP A 211 -5.32 -7.15 -9.18
CA ASP A 211 -5.58 -8.56 -8.96
C ASP A 211 -4.43 -9.23 -8.17
N CYS A 212 -4.76 -10.23 -7.35
CA CYS A 212 -3.80 -11.14 -6.73
C CYS A 212 -4.49 -12.44 -6.27
N PRO A 213 -3.75 -13.47 -5.81
CA PRO A 213 -4.33 -14.72 -5.31
C PRO A 213 -5.26 -14.59 -4.09
N LEU A 214 -5.21 -13.47 -3.36
CA LEU A 214 -6.17 -13.23 -2.27
C LEU A 214 -7.55 -12.82 -2.79
N PHE A 215 -7.65 -12.35 -4.02
CA PHE A 215 -8.88 -11.78 -4.56
C PHE A 215 -9.71 -12.86 -5.25
N THR A 216 -11.01 -12.90 -4.96
CA THR A 216 -12.00 -13.72 -5.65
C THR A 216 -12.53 -13.05 -6.92
N GLN A 217 -12.39 -11.74 -7.04
CA GLN A 217 -12.73 -10.92 -8.20
C GLN A 217 -11.56 -9.99 -8.52
N ARG A 218 -11.37 -9.64 -9.79
CA ARG A 218 -10.40 -8.59 -10.13
C ARG A 218 -11.05 -7.22 -10.04
N ILE A 219 -10.25 -6.19 -9.85
CA ILE A 219 -10.68 -4.80 -9.93
C ILE A 219 -10.39 -4.30 -11.34
N ASN A 220 -11.42 -3.96 -12.10
CA ASN A 220 -11.33 -3.37 -13.42
C ASN A 220 -11.33 -1.84 -13.27
N ILE A 221 -10.39 -1.17 -13.92
CA ILE A 221 -10.38 0.30 -14.03
C ILE A 221 -11.06 0.64 -15.36
N THR A 222 -12.24 1.26 -15.30
CA THR A 222 -13.02 1.63 -16.50
C THR A 222 -12.72 3.06 -16.94
N LEU A 223 -12.35 3.93 -16.01
CA LEU A 223 -11.93 5.30 -16.30
C LEU A 223 -10.76 5.71 -15.39
N SER A 224 -9.71 6.26 -16.01
CA SER A 224 -8.59 6.86 -15.32
C SER A 224 -8.02 8.05 -16.08
N GLU A 225 -7.38 8.97 -15.37
CA GLU A 225 -6.84 10.21 -15.94
C GLU A 225 -5.41 10.43 -15.42
N ALA A 226 -4.46 10.67 -16.33
CA ALA A 226 -3.09 11.02 -15.96
C ALA A 226 -2.99 12.53 -15.71
N VAL A 227 -2.50 12.92 -14.53
CA VAL A 227 -2.27 14.31 -14.15
C VAL A 227 -0.77 14.58 -14.01
N LEU A 228 -0.31 15.61 -14.71
CA LEU A 228 1.09 16.05 -14.78
C LEU A 228 1.34 17.18 -13.76
N HIS A 229 2.28 16.99 -12.83
CA HIS A 229 2.47 17.97 -11.76
C HIS A 229 3.42 19.13 -12.13
N THR A 230 4.38 18.99 -13.06
CA THR A 230 5.15 20.14 -13.60
C THR A 230 5.90 19.82 -14.93
N PRO A 231 5.65 20.53 -16.04
CA PRO A 231 6.52 20.50 -17.24
C PRO A 231 7.83 21.30 -16.99
N PRO A 232 8.97 20.99 -17.64
CA PRO A 232 9.17 20.08 -18.77
C PRO A 232 9.56 18.63 -18.39
N ASP A 233 9.74 18.34 -17.10
CA ASP A 233 10.15 17.03 -16.62
C ASP A 233 8.96 16.34 -15.96
N ASP A 234 8.26 15.50 -16.72
CA ASP A 234 7.12 14.63 -16.36
C ASP A 234 7.47 13.57 -15.27
N THR A 235 8.36 13.91 -14.35
CA THR A 235 8.95 13.06 -13.31
C THR A 235 8.10 12.97 -12.05
N VAL A 236 7.14 13.88 -11.89
CA VAL A 236 6.07 13.80 -10.90
C VAL A 236 4.74 13.76 -11.61
N SER A 237 4.08 12.61 -11.57
CA SER A 237 2.81 12.39 -12.25
C SER A 237 2.00 11.31 -11.57
N ILE A 238 0.69 11.43 -11.63
CA ILE A 238 -0.25 10.52 -10.97
C ILE A 238 -1.31 10.04 -11.96
N LEU A 239 -1.84 8.85 -11.73
CA LEU A 239 -2.98 8.29 -12.42
C LEU A 239 -4.17 8.27 -11.47
N LEU A 240 -5.13 9.15 -11.72
CA LEU A 240 -6.38 9.21 -10.96
C LEU A 240 -7.29 8.06 -11.37
N LEU A 241 -7.74 7.27 -10.41
CA LEU A 241 -8.64 6.14 -10.63
C LEU A 241 -10.09 6.62 -10.44
N GLN A 242 -10.76 6.98 -11.53
CA GLN A 242 -12.07 7.66 -11.47
C GLN A 242 -13.24 6.69 -11.37
N GLU A 243 -13.22 5.63 -12.18
CA GLU A 243 -14.26 4.60 -12.18
C GLU A 243 -13.62 3.21 -12.17
N LEU A 244 -14.08 2.38 -11.23
CA LEU A 244 -13.65 1.00 -11.10
C LEU A 244 -14.85 0.10 -10.76
N GLU A 245 -14.72 -1.18 -11.07
CA GLU A 245 -15.71 -2.20 -10.72
C GLU A 245 -15.02 -3.55 -10.40
N CYS A 246 -15.60 -4.33 -9.50
CA CYS A 246 -15.18 -5.71 -9.29
C CYS A 246 -15.81 -6.62 -10.36
N GLY A 247 -14.97 -7.40 -11.05
CA GLY A 247 -15.38 -8.30 -12.12
C GLY A 247 -14.79 -9.72 -11.97
N PRO A 248 -15.26 -10.68 -12.80
CA PRO A 248 -14.70 -12.01 -12.81
C PRO A 248 -13.19 -11.96 -13.11
N LYS A 249 -12.41 -12.81 -12.46
CA LYS A 249 -11.01 -13.01 -12.85
C LYS A 249 -10.97 -13.53 -14.28
N TYR A 250 -9.98 -13.10 -15.07
CA TYR A 250 -9.76 -13.72 -16.37
C TYR A 250 -9.56 -15.22 -16.16
N ALA A 251 -10.22 -16.05 -16.96
CA ALA A 251 -9.89 -17.46 -17.00
C ALA A 251 -8.40 -17.55 -17.31
N GLU A 252 -7.63 -18.32 -16.52
CA GLU A 252 -6.29 -18.68 -16.92
C GLU A 252 -6.40 -19.29 -18.33
N ALA A 253 -5.89 -18.58 -19.33
CA ALA A 253 -5.73 -19.16 -20.64
C ALA A 253 -4.75 -20.32 -20.42
N ASN A 254 -5.27 -21.54 -20.40
CA ASN A 254 -4.45 -22.75 -20.41
C ASN A 254 -3.57 -22.67 -21.66
N VAL A 255 -2.30 -22.28 -21.48
CA VAL A 255 -1.25 -22.34 -22.50
C VAL A 255 -0.26 -23.41 -22.06
#